data_AF-A0AB39YFA9-F1
#
_entry.id   AF-A0AB39YFA9-F1
#
_cell.length_a   1.000
_cell.length_b   1.000
_cell.length_c   1.000
_cell.angle_alpha   90.00
_cell.angle_beta   90.00
_cell.angle_gamma   90.00
#
_symmetry.space_group_name_H-M   'P 1'
#
loop_
_entity.id
_entity.type
_entity.pdbx_description
1 polymer ?
#
loop_
_entity_poly.entity_id
_entity_poly.type
_entity_poly.pdbx_seq_one_letter_code
_entity_poly.pdbx_strand_id
1 'polypeptide(L)'
;MRFHDHQELDVTIVGVAPVGSKVEVDGHEGVFGFIDQVKHPSWWDENVAAPCAGDKLHVCVLDATREPYPRLSALQNDIDIARRLRGEA
;
A
#
# COMPACT_ATOMS: atom_id res chain seq x y z
N MET A 1 14.83 1.93 5.93
CA MET A 1 14.36 2.75 4.78
C MET A 1 13.59 3.93 5.31
N ARG A 2 13.63 5.10 4.66
CA ARG A 2 12.75 6.24 4.97
C ARG A 2 11.69 6.37 3.88
N PHE A 3 10.43 6.50 4.27
CA PHE A 3 9.34 6.71 3.33
C PHE A 3 9.26 8.16 2.87
N HIS A 4 8.80 8.36 1.63
CA HIS A 4 8.44 9.65 1.07
C HIS A 4 7.03 9.56 0.52
N ASP A 5 6.26 10.63 0.65
CA ASP A 5 4.94 10.69 0.04
C ASP A 5 5.05 10.46 -1.47
N HIS A 6 4.04 9.80 -2.01
CA HIS A 6 3.90 9.48 -3.42
C HIS A 6 4.93 8.48 -3.95
N GLN A 7 5.92 7.99 -3.19
CA GLN A 7 6.80 6.94 -3.69
C GLN A 7 6.01 5.64 -3.94
N GLU A 8 6.38 4.89 -4.98
CA GLU A 8 5.85 3.56 -5.25
C GLU A 8 6.72 2.46 -4.64
N LEU A 9 6.11 1.36 -4.22
CA LEU A 9 6.74 0.24 -3.54
C LEU A 9 6.08 -1.07 -3.97
N ASP A 10 6.86 -2.14 -3.98
CA ASP A 10 6.33 -3.50 -3.97
C ASP A 10 6.33 -4.00 -2.52
N VAL A 11 5.21 -4.60 -2.11
CA VAL A 11 5.00 -5.03 -0.73
C VAL A 11 4.35 -6.41 -0.68
N THR A 12 4.60 -7.13 0.40
CA THR A 12 3.94 -8.40 0.70
C THR A 12 3.02 -8.21 1.91
N ILE A 13 1.77 -8.67 1.84
CA ILE A 13 0.86 -8.67 2.98
C ILE A 13 1.35 -9.68 4.04
N VAL A 14 1.57 -9.22 5.26
CA VAL A 14 2.02 -10.06 6.39
C VAL A 14 0.94 -10.25 7.46
N GLY A 15 -0.15 -9.49 7.39
CA GLY A 15 -1.30 -9.67 8.27
C GLY A 15 -2.51 -8.88 7.78
N VAL A 16 -3.70 -9.43 8.01
CA VAL A 16 -4.98 -8.84 7.62
C VAL A 16 -5.82 -8.60 8.87
N ALA A 17 -6.47 -7.45 8.94
CA ALA A 17 -7.38 -7.04 10.00
C ALA A 17 -8.68 -6.48 9.41
N PRO A 18 -9.77 -6.35 10.19
CA PRO A 18 -11.03 -5.82 9.68
C PRO A 18 -10.97 -4.38 9.17
N VAL A 19 -9.90 -3.63 9.45
CA VAL A 19 -9.74 -2.24 9.03
C VAL A 19 -8.68 -2.05 7.95
N GLY A 20 -8.01 -3.13 7.52
CA GLY A 20 -6.94 -3.06 6.53
C GLY A 20 -5.88 -4.14 6.72
N SER A 21 -4.76 -3.97 6.02
CA SER A 21 -3.70 -4.96 5.93
C SER A 21 -2.36 -4.36 6.33
N LYS A 22 -1.61 -5.07 7.17
CA LYS A 22 -0.20 -4.80 7.42
C LYS A 22 0.63 -5.44 6.31
N VAL A 23 1.56 -4.68 5.77
CA VAL A 23 2.46 -5.14 4.70
C VAL A 23 3.91 -4.93 5.08
N GLU A 24 4.80 -5.73 4.53
CA GLU A 24 6.25 -5.58 4.60
C GLU A 24 6.78 -5.19 3.22
N VAL A 25 7.76 -4.29 3.17
CA VAL A 25 8.33 -3.82 1.91
C VAL A 25 9.29 -4.86 1.36
N ASP A 26 9.08 -5.27 0.11
CA ASP A 26 9.89 -6.30 -0.53
C ASP A 26 11.37 -5.85 -0.60
N GLY A 27 12.29 -6.71 -0.18
CA GLY A 27 13.72 -6.40 -0.10
C GLY A 27 14.16 -5.57 1.11
N HIS A 28 13.24 -5.22 2.01
CA HIS A 28 13.52 -4.42 3.21
C HIS A 28 12.95 -5.06 4.48
N GLU A 29 13.68 -6.04 5.05
CA GLU A 29 13.28 -6.76 6.26
C GLU A 29 12.97 -5.80 7.43
N GLY A 30 11.84 -6.06 8.10
CA GLY A 30 11.37 -5.30 9.26
C GLY A 30 10.80 -3.92 8.92
N VAL A 31 10.68 -3.56 7.63
CA VAL A 31 10.10 -2.29 7.19
C VAL A 31 8.63 -2.50 6.81
N PHE A 32 7.71 -1.94 7.59
CA PHE A 32 6.28 -2.18 7.46
C PHE A 32 5.50 -0.95 7.01
N GLY A 33 4.35 -1.20 6.37
CA GLY A 33 3.33 -0.22 6.05
C GLY A 33 1.93 -0.73 6.38
N PHE A 34 0.93 0.13 6.22
CA PHE A 34 -0.48 -0.23 6.39
C PHE A 34 -1.34 0.26 5.24
N ILE A 35 -2.15 -0.63 4.69
CA ILE A 35 -3.17 -0.33 3.67
C ILE A 35 -4.53 -0.36 4.39
N ASP A 36 -5.18 0.80 4.57
CA ASP A 36 -6.55 0.83 5.06
C ASP A 36 -7.46 0.05 4.09
N GLN A 37 -8.51 -0.63 4.58
CA GLN A 37 -9.34 -1.52 3.74
C GLN A 37 -9.88 -0.83 2.48
N VAL A 38 -10.24 0.46 2.58
CA VAL A 38 -10.77 1.28 1.47
C VAL A 38 -9.71 1.61 0.41
N LYS A 39 -8.44 1.32 0.69
CA LYS A 39 -7.29 1.49 -0.20
C LYS A 39 -6.83 0.18 -0.82
N HIS A 40 -7.56 -0.90 -0.60
CA HIS A 40 -7.42 -2.15 -1.33
C HIS A 40 -8.48 -2.26 -2.44
N PRO A 41 -8.16 -2.75 -3.65
CA PRO A 41 -9.12 -2.80 -4.76
C PRO A 41 -10.37 -3.64 -4.48
N SER A 42 -10.25 -4.72 -3.70
CA SER A 42 -11.39 -5.59 -3.32
C SER A 42 -12.48 -4.88 -2.52
N TRP A 43 -12.22 -3.69 -1.99
CA TRP A 43 -13.26 -2.87 -1.36
C TRP A 43 -14.23 -2.26 -2.38
N TRP A 44 -13.76 -2.03 -3.60
CA TRP A 44 -14.50 -1.34 -4.66
C TRP A 44 -14.91 -2.25 -5.81
N ASP A 45 -14.30 -3.44 -5.93
CA ASP A 45 -14.61 -4.43 -6.96
C ASP A 45 -14.75 -5.83 -6.34
N GLU A 46 -15.96 -6.38 -6.40
CA GLU A 46 -16.29 -7.71 -5.88
C GLU A 46 -15.59 -8.85 -6.63
N ASN A 47 -15.08 -8.59 -7.83
CA ASN A 47 -14.32 -9.56 -8.61
C ASN A 47 -12.85 -9.63 -8.19
N VAL A 48 -12.37 -8.69 -7.36
CA VAL A 48 -11.04 -8.73 -6.78
C VAL A 48 -11.10 -9.49 -5.46
N ALA A 49 -10.26 -10.51 -5.33
CA ALA A 49 -10.16 -11.29 -4.11
C ALA A 49 -9.81 -10.40 -2.89
N ALA A 50 -10.41 -10.72 -1.75
CA ALA A 50 -10.04 -10.09 -0.48
C ALA A 50 -8.55 -10.32 -0.17
N PRO A 51 -7.89 -9.37 0.52
CA PRO A 51 -6.46 -9.49 0.82
C PRO A 51 -6.17 -10.70 1.71
N CYS A 52 -5.07 -11.39 1.41
CA CYS A 52 -4.58 -12.53 2.15
C CYS A 52 -3.09 -12.35 2.50
N ALA A 53 -2.63 -12.98 3.59
CA ALA A 53 -1.22 -13.00 3.90
C ALA A 53 -0.44 -13.75 2.81
N GLY A 54 0.69 -13.19 2.38
CA GLY A 54 1.50 -13.66 1.26
C GLY A 54 1.18 -13.01 -0.08
N ASP A 55 0.07 -12.28 -0.21
CA ASP A 55 -0.24 -11.53 -1.43
C ASP A 55 0.80 -10.43 -1.67
N LYS A 56 1.20 -10.29 -2.93
CA LYS A 56 2.10 -9.23 -3.38
C LYS A 56 1.29 -8.13 -4.03
N LEU A 57 1.55 -6.89 -3.63
CA LEU A 57 0.88 -5.70 -4.14
C LEU A 57 1.89 -4.64 -4.55
N HIS A 58 1.56 -3.92 -5.61
CA HIS A 58 2.22 -2.68 -5.97
C HIS A 58 1.41 -1.51 -5.39
N VAL A 59 2.08 -0.60 -4.67
CA VAL A 59 1.41 0.44 -3.88
C VAL A 59 2.12 1.77 -3.96
N CYS A 60 1.41 2.86 -3.68
CA CYS A 60 2.00 4.17 -3.43
C CYS A 60 1.86 4.59 -1.96
N VAL A 61 2.81 5.38 -1.46
CA VAL A 61 2.72 6.02 -0.14
C VAL A 61 1.78 7.22 -0.19
N LEU A 62 0.77 7.23 0.66
CA LEU A 62 -0.17 8.34 0.84
C LEU A 62 0.24 9.29 1.96
N ASP A 63 0.78 8.74 3.05
CA ASP A 63 1.26 9.50 4.20
C ASP A 63 2.44 8.76 4.84
N ALA A 64 3.64 9.26 4.56
CA ALA A 64 4.90 8.74 5.06
C ALA A 64 5.12 9.00 6.56
N THR A 65 4.34 9.90 7.16
CA THR A 65 4.50 10.36 8.54
C THR A 65 3.54 9.69 9.53
N ARG A 66 2.61 8.87 9.03
CA ARG A 66 1.62 8.20 9.87
C ARG A 66 2.27 7.16 10.80
N GLU A 67 1.90 7.24 12.07
CA GLU A 67 2.28 6.26 13.09
C GLU A 67 1.14 5.25 13.37
N PRO A 68 1.44 3.97 13.69
CA PRO A 68 2.78 3.37 13.81
C PRO A 68 3.42 2.95 12.47
N TYR A 69 2.66 3.02 11.37
CA TYR A 69 3.11 2.62 10.04
C TYR A 69 2.58 3.62 8.99
N PRO A 70 3.37 3.94 7.95
CA PRO A 70 2.93 4.83 6.88
C PRO A 70 1.68 4.27 6.20
N ARG A 71 0.88 5.18 5.62
CA ARG A 71 -0.31 4.79 4.86
C ARG A 71 0.01 4.60 3.41
N LEU A 72 -0.45 3.46 2.90
CA LEU A 72 -0.22 3.01 1.54
C LEU A 72 -1.56 2.81 0.83
N SER A 73 -1.54 2.85 -0.50
CA SER A 73 -2.68 2.52 -1.34
C SER A 73 -2.30 1.60 -2.47
N ALA A 74 -3.13 0.57 -2.69
CA ALA A 74 -3.04 -0.35 -3.82
C ALA A 74 -4.03 0.04 -4.94
N LEU A 75 -4.70 1.18 -4.85
CA LEU A 75 -5.62 1.65 -5.88
C LEU A 75 -4.84 2.24 -7.06
N GLN A 76 -5.14 1.77 -8.27
CA GLN A 76 -4.50 2.28 -9.49
C GLN A 76 -4.64 3.81 -9.63
N ASN A 77 -5.81 4.36 -9.28
CA ASN A 77 -6.03 5.81 -9.35
C ASN A 77 -5.12 6.59 -8.38
N ASP A 78 -4.87 6.08 -7.17
CA ASP A 78 -3.95 6.73 -6.23
C ASP A 78 -2.49 6.64 -6.73
N ILE A 79 -2.12 5.50 -7.32
CA ILE A 79 -0.80 5.29 -7.95
C ILE A 79 -0.60 6.25 -9.12
N ASP A 80 -1.59 6.40 -10.00
CA ASP A 80 -1.53 7.33 -11.13
C ASP A 80 -1.42 8.79 -10.68
N ILE A 81 -2.13 9.18 -9.60
CA ILE A 81 -1.98 10.50 -8.97
C ILE A 81 -0.56 10.66 -8.42
N ALA A 82 -0.02 9.64 -7.74
CA ALA A 82 1.32 9.66 -7.19
C ALA A 82 2.39 9.85 -8.28
N ARG A 83 2.29 9.12 -9.41
CA ARG A 83 3.18 9.29 -10.58
C ARG A 83 3.15 10.72 -11.11
N ARG A 84 1.97 11.30 -11.26
CA ARG A 84 1.81 12.70 -11.71
C ARG A 84 2.46 13.68 -10.74
N LEU A 85 2.32 13.47 -9.43
CA LEU A 85 2.95 14.33 -8.41
C LEU A 85 4.48 14.19 -8.39
N ARG A 86 5.02 13.03 -8.78
CA ARG A 86 6.47 12.83 -8.98
C ARG A 86 6.99 13.36 -10.33
N GLY A 87 6.10 13.69 -11.27
CA GLY A 87 6.45 14.14 -12.61
C GLY A 87 6.70 13.01 -13.63
N GLU A 88 6.23 11.80 -13.36
CA GLU A 88 6.45 10.58 -14.16
C GLU A 88 5.26 10.28 -15.10
N ALA A 89 4.82 11.27 -15.88
CA ALA A 89 3.67 11.15 -16.78
C ALA A 89 3.93 10.27 -18.02
#